data_AF-A0A7W0UKX5-F1
#
_entry.id   AF-A0A7W0UKX5-F1
#
_cell.length_a   1.000
_cell.length_b   1.000
_cell.length_c   1.000
_cell.angle_alpha   90.00
_cell.angle_beta   90.00
_cell.angle_gamma   90.00
#
_symmetry.space_group_name_H-M   'P 1'
#
loop_
_entity.id
_entity.type
_entity.pdbx_description
1 polymer ?
#
loop_
_entity_poly.entity_id
_entity_poly.type
_entity_poly.pdbx_seq_one_letter_code
_entity_poly.pdbx_strand_id
1 'polypeptide(L)' 'MAGWGDDPQLERLRELIADGWVVVEVVEDPDAPGGPSDSVTLAKDGEETTCSSDHLAFHRYVQGLGEDHD' A
#
# COMPACT_ATOMS: atom_id res chain seq x y z
N MET A 1 5.93 -12.69 19.56
CA MET A 1 6.16 -12.67 18.10
C MET A 1 5.58 -11.35 17.63
N ALA A 2 6.39 -10.34 17.33
CA ALA A 2 5.90 -9.21 16.55
C ALA A 2 5.54 -9.82 15.20
N GLY A 3 4.26 -10.16 15.04
CA GLY A 3 3.80 -10.91 13.89
C GLY A 3 4.18 -10.15 12.65
N TRP A 4 4.57 -10.88 11.61
CA TRP A 4 4.45 -10.43 10.24
C TRP A 4 2.95 -10.29 9.93
N GLY A 5 2.27 -9.46 10.73
CA GLY A 5 0.85 -9.50 10.99
C GLY A 5 0.06 -9.26 9.74
N ASP A 6 -1.11 -9.89 9.73
CA ASP A 6 -2.18 -9.70 8.77
C ASP A 6 -2.61 -8.23 8.83
N ASP A 7 -2.08 -7.42 7.91
CA ASP A 7 -2.53 -6.06 7.74
C ASP A 7 -3.68 -6.09 6.72
N PRO A 8 -4.92 -5.80 7.12
CA PRO A 8 -6.07 -5.92 6.22
C PRO A 8 -5.98 -4.96 5.02
N GLN A 9 -5.22 -3.87 5.15
CA GLN A 9 -4.98 -2.95 4.04
C GLN A 9 -3.98 -3.54 3.02
N LEU A 10 -2.97 -4.27 3.48
CA LEU A 10 -2.03 -5.00 2.64
C LEU A 10 -2.72 -6.15 1.91
N GLU A 11 -3.59 -6.89 2.59
CA GLU A 11 -4.41 -7.92 1.96
C GLU A 11 -5.28 -7.31 0.85
N ARG A 12 -6.02 -6.24 1.18
CA ARG A 12 -6.84 -5.51 0.20
C ARG A 12 -6.02 -5.01 -0.99
N LEU A 13 -4.85 -4.42 -0.72
CA LEU A 13 -3.94 -3.92 -1.77
C LEU A 13 -3.54 -5.05 -2.73
N ARG A 14 -3.17 -6.22 -2.20
CA ARG A 14 -2.81 -7.39 -3.01
C ARG A 14 -3.99 -7.92 -3.81
N GLU A 15 -5.19 -7.95 -3.23
CA GLU A 15 -6.42 -8.36 -3.92
C GLU A 15 -6.75 -7.42 -5.07
N LEU A 16 -6.63 -6.10 -4.88
CA LEU A 16 -6.85 -5.10 -5.94
C LEU A 16 -5.84 -5.28 -7.09
N ILE A 17 -4.55 -5.43 -6.77
CA ILE A 17 -3.51 -5.68 -7.80
C ILE A 17 -3.81 -6.98 -8.55
N ALA A 18 -4.19 -8.04 -7.85
CA ALA A 18 -4.54 -9.33 -8.46
C ALA A 18 -5.81 -9.24 -9.34
N ASP A 19 -6.76 -8.37 -8.99
CA ASP A 19 -7.93 -8.04 -9.80
C ASP A 19 -7.60 -7.16 -11.02
N GLY A 20 -6.35 -6.71 -11.16
CA GLY A 20 -5.86 -5.93 -12.30
C GLY A 20 -5.93 -4.41 -12.10
N TRP A 21 -6.07 -3.95 -10.86
CA TRP A 21 -5.84 -2.54 -10.54
C TRP A 21 -4.35 -2.20 -10.66
N VAL A 22 -4.06 -1.01 -11.17
CA VAL A 22 -2.70 -0.53 -11.37
C VAL A 22 -2.38 0.53 -10.34
N VAL A 23 -1.21 0.44 -9.73
CA VAL A 23 -0.71 1.48 -8.82
C VAL A 23 -0.43 2.74 -9.64
N VAL A 24 -1.01 3.86 -9.22
CA VAL A 24 -0.83 5.17 -9.88
C VAL A 24 -0.12 6.18 -9.00
N GLU A 25 -0.13 5.99 -7.68
CA GLU A 25 0.58 6.86 -6.74
C GLU A 25 0.97 6.10 -5.48
N VAL A 26 2.14 6.44 -4.94
CA VAL A 26 2.62 5.97 -3.64
C VAL A 26 3.07 7.20 -2.84
N VAL A 27 2.60 7.32 -1.61
CA VAL A 27 2.94 8.41 -0.69
C VAL A 27 3.39 7.81 0.64
N GLU A 28 4.62 8.12 1.05
CA GLU A 28 5.16 7.79 2.36
C GLU A 28 5.03 9.02 3.27
N ASP A 29 4.38 8.89 4.42
CA ASP A 29 4.18 9.96 5.40
C ASP A 29 4.83 9.59 6.74
N PRO A 30 6.13 9.93 6.95
CA PRO A 30 6.85 9.55 8.15
C PRO A 30 6.38 10.29 9.42
N ASP A 31 5.69 11.41 9.26
CA ASP A 31 5.25 12.32 10.32
C ASP A 31 3.74 12.26 10.61
N ALA A 32 3.04 11.24 10.12
CA ALA A 32 1.60 11.12 10.29
C ALA A 32 1.19 11.15 11.78
N PRO A 33 0.01 11.73 12.12
CA PRO A 33 -0.42 11.93 13.50
C PRO A 33 -0.64 10.64 14.33
N GLY A 34 -0.51 9.46 13.70
CA GLY A 34 -0.53 8.13 14.34
C GLY A 34 0.81 7.38 14.30
N GLY A 35 1.87 7.98 13.78
CA GLY A 35 3.12 7.31 13.41
C GLY A 35 3.31 7.23 11.89
N PRO A 36 4.48 6.76 11.41
CA PRO A 36 4.77 6.66 9.99
C PRO A 36 3.74 5.78 9.28
N SER A 37 3.20 6.24 8.16
CA SER A 37 2.16 5.56 7.40
C SER A 37 2.39 5.74 5.91
N ASP A 38 2.12 4.69 5.13
CA ASP A 38 2.22 4.74 3.68
C ASP A 38 0.83 4.63 3.06
N SER A 39 0.66 5.25 1.90
CA SER A 39 -0.56 5.22 1.11
C SER A 39 -0.27 4.84 -0.34
N VAL A 40 -1.10 3.95 -0.90
CA VAL A 40 -1.04 3.53 -2.29
C VAL A 40 -2.38 3.81 -2.93
N THR A 41 -2.37 4.62 -3.99
CA THR A 41 -3.54 4.85 -4.84
C THR A 41 -3.46 3.93 -6.05
N LEU A 42 -4.56 3.25 -6.33
CA LEU A 42 -4.73 2.38 -7.49
C LEU A 42 -5.86 2.88 -8.37
N ALA A 43 -5.72 2.68 -9.68
CA ALA A 43 -6.74 2.98 -10.66
C ALA A 43 -7.10 1.75 -11.50
N LYS A 44 -8.38 1.65 -11.87
CA LYS A 44 -8.91 0.65 -12.80
C LYS A 44 -10.20 1.18 -13.43
N ASP A 45 -10.35 1.04 -14.75
CA ASP A 45 -11.58 1.39 -15.48
C ASP A 45 -12.11 2.83 -15.22
N GLY A 46 -11.21 3.77 -14.88
CA GLY A 46 -11.56 5.17 -14.55
C GLY A 46 -12.01 5.40 -13.11
N GLU A 47 -11.96 4.36 -12.27
CA GLU A 47 -12.16 4.42 -10.82
C GLU A 47 -10.80 4.47 -10.10
N GLU A 48 -10.78 5.12 -8.94
CA GLU A 48 -9.60 5.25 -8.07
C GLU A 48 -9.92 4.77 -6.64
N THR A 49 -8.96 4.10 -6.01
CA THR A 49 -9.07 3.69 -4.61
C THR A 49 -7.72 3.77 -3.91
N THR A 50 -7.73 4.10 -2.63
CA THR A 50 -6.50 4.25 -1.83
C THR A 50 -6.50 3.26 -0.67
N CYS A 51 -5.35 2.60 -0.48
CA CYS A 51 -5.05 1.78 0.68
C CYS A 51 -3.96 2.49 1.50
N SER A 52 -4.15 2.63 2.80
CA SER A 52 -3.20 3.30 3.69
C SER A 52 -3.00 2.51 4.97
N SER A 53 -1.75 2.35 5.43
CA SER A 53 -1.44 1.63 6.68
C SER A 53 -0.11 2.05 7.29
N ASP A 54 -0.06 2.09 8.62
CA ASP A 54 1.15 2.25 9.44
C ASP A 54 1.86 0.93 9.74
N HIS A 55 1.35 -0.20 9.23
CA HIS A 55 1.89 -1.51 9.54
C HIS A 55 3.19 -1.80 8.77
N LEU A 56 4.21 -2.31 9.47
CA LEU A 56 5.54 -2.59 8.89
C LEU A 56 5.50 -3.52 7.65
N ALA A 57 4.54 -4.45 7.59
CA ALA A 57 4.39 -5.34 6.44
C ALA A 57 3.90 -4.57 5.19
N PHE A 58 3.03 -3.58 5.39
CA PHE A 58 2.54 -2.71 4.32
C PHE A 58 3.71 -1.88 3.78
N HIS A 59 4.44 -1.20 4.66
CA HIS A 59 5.62 -0.41 4.30
C HIS A 59 6.64 -1.17 3.44
N ARG A 60 7.00 -2.38 3.86
CA ARG A 60 7.95 -3.22 3.10
C ARG A 60 7.41 -3.64 1.73
N TYR A 61 6.11 -3.87 1.62
CA TYR A 61 5.49 -4.21 0.34
C TYR A 61 5.49 -3.01 -0.60
N VAL A 62 5.12 -1.83 -0.09
CA VAL A 62 5.12 -0.57 -0.85
C VAL A 62 6.50 -0.22 -1.38
N GLN A 63 7.54 -0.33 -0.55
CA GLN A 63 8.93 -0.14 -1.01
C GLN A 63 9.29 -1.06 -2.19
N GLY A 64 8.79 -2.30 -2.20
CA GLY A 64 9.01 -3.23 -3.30
C GLY A 64 8.27 -2.87 -4.60
N LEU A 65 7.15 -2.14 -4.52
CA LEU A 65 6.40 -1.68 -5.69
C LEU A 65 7.10 -0.53 -6.42
N GLY A 66 7.76 0.37 -5.67
CA GLY A 66 8.47 1.51 -6.24
C GLY A 66 9.72 1.13 -7.03
N GLU A 67 10.35 -0.01 -6.71
CA GLU A 67 11.58 -0.48 -7.37
C GLU A 67 11.35 -1.10 -8.77
N ASP A 68 10.11 -1.46 -9.13
CA ASP A 68 9.76 -2.10 -10.42
C ASP A 68 9.40 -1.07 -11.53
N HIS A 69 9.34 0.22 -11.19
CA HIS A 69 8.84 1.28 -12.08
C HIS A 69 9.93 2.11 -12.82
N ASP A 70 11.20 1.65 -12.85
CA ASP A 70 12.31 2.28 -13.62
C ASP A 70 12.54 1.63 -15.00
#